data_AF-A0A8H1L9Y9-F1
#
_entry.id   AF-A0A8H1L9Y9-F1
#
_cell.length_a   1.000
_cell.length_b   1.000
_cell.length_c   1.000
_cell.angle_alpha   90.00
_cell.angle_beta   90.00
_cell.angle_gamma   90.00
#
_symmetry.space_group_name_H-M   'P 1'
#
loop_
_entity.id
_entity.type
_entity.pdbx_description
1 polymer ?
#
loop_
_entity_poly.entity_id
_entity_poly.type
_entity_poly.pdbx_seq_one_letter_code
_entity_poly.pdbx_strand_id
1 'polypeptide(L)'
;MPEIDVTQLRTMYVFSPERSEEWDGFFEQLPEALQERRAGEFVRVDRYDSGPGPLGTWMTFGFTLDEEIFECSARPSPPGVAIKEATSADAATFVTWLRSRVVPTEASLTFNTEWGLEEDIPDQELSHASPSDAVHLFEEHLREVVVTTDE
;
A
#
# COMPACT_ATOMS: atom_id res chain seq x y z
N MET A 1 -12.67 -26.60 -10.85
CA MET A 1 -12.49 -25.17 -11.19
C MET A 1 -10.99 -24.96 -11.33
N PRO A 2 -10.50 -24.13 -12.27
CA PRO A 2 -9.08 -23.79 -12.26
C PRO A 2 -8.76 -23.14 -10.90
N GLU A 3 -7.76 -23.65 -10.19
CA GLU A 3 -7.20 -22.94 -9.04
C GLU A 3 -6.76 -21.56 -9.52
N ILE A 4 -7.33 -20.51 -8.92
CA ILE A 4 -6.90 -19.15 -9.22
C ILE A 4 -5.47 -19.02 -8.71
N ASP A 5 -4.55 -18.75 -9.63
CA ASP A 5 -3.16 -18.49 -9.30
C ASP A 5 -3.03 -17.09 -8.68
N VAL A 6 -3.18 -17.03 -7.35
CA VAL A 6 -3.08 -15.79 -6.58
C VAL A 6 -1.71 -15.12 -6.67
N THR A 7 -0.67 -15.84 -7.11
CA THR A 7 0.69 -15.28 -7.27
C THR A 7 0.76 -14.29 -8.43
N GLN A 8 -0.12 -14.43 -9.41
CA GLN A 8 -0.20 -13.57 -10.61
C GLN A 8 -1.40 -12.61 -10.55
N LEU A 9 -2.20 -12.68 -9.48
CA LEU A 9 -3.34 -11.79 -9.32
C LEU A 9 -2.83 -10.37 -9.07
N ARG A 10 -3.27 -9.44 -9.92
CA ARG A 10 -2.96 -8.02 -9.78
C ARG A 10 -4.13 -7.33 -9.07
N THR A 11 -3.83 -6.65 -7.98
CA THR A 11 -4.82 -5.90 -7.20
C THR A 11 -4.19 -4.63 -6.61
N MET A 12 -4.99 -3.84 -5.90
CA MET A 12 -4.49 -2.73 -5.11
C MET A 12 -4.17 -3.19 -3.70
N TYR A 13 -2.95 -2.87 -3.23
CA TYR A 13 -2.55 -3.07 -1.84
C TYR A 13 -2.47 -1.72 -1.14
N VAL A 14 -3.14 -1.60 0.00
CA VAL A 14 -3.14 -0.38 0.83
C VAL A 14 -2.37 -0.68 2.11
N PHE A 15 -1.47 0.20 2.52
CA PHE A 15 -0.69 0.10 3.75
C PHE A 15 -0.95 1.29 4.64
N SER A 16 -1.22 1.04 5.91
CA SER A 16 -1.62 2.06 6.89
C SER A 16 -1.04 1.73 8.28
N PRO A 17 -0.99 2.69 9.21
CA PRO A 17 -0.78 2.36 10.62
C PRO A 17 -1.95 1.55 11.18
N GLU A 18 -1.72 0.82 12.28
CA GLU A 18 -2.81 0.28 13.09
C GLU A 18 -3.78 1.40 13.51
N ARG A 19 -5.08 1.08 13.67
CA ARG A 19 -6.17 2.06 13.90
C ARG A 19 -5.94 3.07 15.05
N SER A 20 -5.03 2.79 15.99
CA SER A 20 -4.67 3.69 17.11
C SER A 20 -3.39 4.50 16.89
N GLU A 21 -2.68 4.31 15.77
CA GLU A 21 -1.41 4.95 15.48
C GLU A 21 -1.50 5.92 14.29
N GLU A 22 -0.58 6.87 14.25
CA GLU A 22 -0.41 7.80 13.14
C GLU A 22 1.02 7.68 12.60
N TRP A 23 1.19 7.74 11.28
CA TRP A 23 2.52 7.89 10.68
C TRP A 23 2.88 9.37 10.60
N ASP A 24 3.28 9.97 11.71
CA ASP A 24 3.56 11.41 11.78
C ASP A 24 4.54 11.87 10.70
N GLY A 25 4.11 12.84 9.88
CA GLY A 25 4.93 13.48 8.84
C GLY A 25 5.25 12.59 7.63
N PHE A 26 4.67 11.39 7.50
CA PHE A 26 4.98 10.49 6.39
C PHE A 26 4.61 11.10 5.04
N PHE A 27 3.49 11.82 5.00
CA PHE A 27 2.94 12.38 3.78
C PHE A 27 3.86 13.48 3.21
N GLU A 28 4.48 14.27 4.09
CA GLU A 28 5.46 15.29 3.75
C GLU A 28 6.83 14.70 3.37
N GLN A 29 7.22 13.57 3.97
CA GLN A 29 8.51 12.89 3.72
C GLN A 29 8.51 12.08 2.42
N LEU A 30 7.34 11.61 1.98
CA LEU A 30 7.21 10.70 0.83
C LEU A 30 7.85 11.24 -0.47
N PRO A 31 7.68 12.52 -0.88
CA PRO A 31 8.31 13.04 -2.08
C PRO A 31 9.84 13.05 -2.02
N GLU A 32 10.41 13.37 -0.86
CA GLU A 32 11.87 13.36 -0.65
C GLU A 32 12.42 11.94 -0.73
N ALA A 33 11.76 10.98 -0.05
CA ALA A 33 12.12 9.57 -0.10
C ALA A 33 12.06 8.97 -1.52
N LEU A 34 11.06 9.36 -2.33
CA LEU A 34 10.95 8.95 -3.74
C LEU A 34 12.10 9.54 -4.59
N GLN A 35 12.40 10.82 -4.39
CA GLN A 35 13.47 11.50 -5.11
C GLN A 35 14.85 10.90 -4.80
N GLU A 36 15.11 10.52 -3.54
CA GLU A 36 16.35 9.84 -3.12
C GLU A 36 16.49 8.45 -3.75
N ARG A 37 15.38 7.70 -3.81
CA ARG A 37 15.36 6.33 -4.37
C ARG A 37 15.75 6.35 -5.85
N ARG A 38 15.10 7.19 -6.65
CA ARG A 38 15.33 7.22 -8.10
C ARG A 38 14.99 8.59 -8.68
N ALA A 39 16.02 9.26 -9.18
CA ALA A 39 15.85 10.49 -9.96
C ALA A 39 14.99 10.21 -11.21
N GLY A 40 13.87 10.92 -11.34
CA GLY A 40 12.96 10.83 -12.48
C GLY A 40 11.67 10.03 -12.25
N GLU A 41 11.45 9.47 -11.06
CA GLU A 41 10.11 9.02 -10.66
C GLU A 41 9.16 10.24 -10.63
N PHE A 42 7.97 10.10 -11.23
CA PHE A 42 7.02 11.21 -11.25
C PHE A 42 6.32 11.28 -9.89
N VAL A 43 6.26 12.48 -9.33
CA VAL A 43 5.44 12.77 -8.14
C VAL A 43 4.43 13.83 -8.55
N ARG A 44 3.14 13.51 -8.39
CA ARG A 44 2.03 14.43 -8.64
C ARG A 44 1.19 14.55 -7.37
N VAL A 45 1.36 15.66 -6.66
CA VAL A 45 0.51 15.99 -5.51
C VAL A 45 -0.74 16.68 -6.03
N ASP A 46 -1.87 15.97 -6.06
CA ASP A 46 -3.17 16.55 -6.37
C ASP A 46 -3.84 17.03 -5.07
N ARG A 47 -3.80 18.34 -4.82
CA ARG A 47 -4.58 18.94 -3.74
C ARG A 47 -5.99 19.19 -4.26
N TYR A 48 -6.98 18.48 -3.73
CA TYR A 48 -8.37 18.78 -4.04
C TYR A 48 -8.90 19.80 -3.03
N ASP A 49 -9.22 21.01 -3.50
CA ASP A 49 -9.84 22.08 -2.71
C ASP A 49 -11.32 21.81 -2.36
N SER A 50 -11.88 20.66 -2.77
CA SER A 50 -13.29 20.32 -2.57
C SER A 50 -13.52 18.82 -2.36
N GLY A 51 -14.12 18.50 -1.21
CA GLY A 51 -14.55 17.20 -0.65
C GLY A 51 -14.98 17.45 0.80
N PRO A 52 -15.79 16.59 1.46
CA PRO A 52 -16.23 16.88 2.83
C PRO A 52 -15.03 16.81 3.80
N GLY A 53 -14.73 17.93 4.50
CA GLY A 53 -13.77 18.06 5.63
C GLY A 53 -12.32 18.43 5.24
N PRO A 54 -11.35 18.49 6.19
CA PRO A 54 -9.90 18.67 5.91
C PRO A 54 -9.27 17.46 5.16
N LEU A 55 -10.07 16.77 4.34
CA LEU A 55 -9.97 15.39 3.86
C LEU A 55 -9.66 15.29 2.35
N GLY A 56 -9.28 16.39 1.68
CA GLY A 56 -9.09 16.47 0.22
C GLY A 56 -7.65 16.32 -0.28
N THR A 57 -6.69 16.02 0.60
CA THR A 57 -5.27 15.94 0.21
C THR A 57 -4.93 14.52 -0.22
N TRP A 58 -4.59 14.35 -1.49
CA TRP A 58 -4.19 13.08 -2.10
C TRP A 58 -2.86 13.27 -2.84
N MET A 59 -1.96 12.31 -2.74
CA MET A 59 -0.75 12.27 -3.56
C MET A 59 -0.84 11.10 -4.51
N THR A 60 -0.59 11.32 -5.80
CA THR A 60 -0.43 10.27 -6.80
C THR A 60 1.02 10.28 -7.27
N PHE A 61 1.68 9.12 -7.27
CA PHE A 61 3.08 9.06 -7.66
C PHE A 61 3.37 7.77 -8.42
N GLY A 62 4.44 7.80 -9.21
CA GLY A 62 4.96 6.64 -9.88
C GLY A 62 5.99 5.93 -9.02
N PHE A 63 5.96 4.61 -9.00
CA PHE A 63 6.97 3.81 -8.31
C PHE A 63 7.49 2.74 -9.24
N THR A 64 8.81 2.71 -9.49
CA THR A 64 9.36 1.77 -10.47
C THR A 64 9.87 0.50 -9.80
N LEU A 65 9.40 -0.67 -10.25
CA LEU A 65 9.90 -2.00 -9.89
C LEU A 65 10.22 -2.77 -11.17
N ASP A 66 11.43 -3.36 -11.25
CA ASP A 66 11.85 -4.21 -12.38
C ASP A 66 11.46 -3.69 -13.78
N GLU A 67 11.67 -2.38 -14.00
CA GLU A 67 11.38 -1.64 -15.25
C GLU A 67 9.91 -1.30 -15.51
N GLU A 68 8.98 -1.79 -14.70
CA GLU A 68 7.56 -1.41 -14.70
C GLU A 68 7.30 -0.23 -13.75
N ILE A 69 6.44 0.70 -14.16
CA ILE A 69 6.05 1.86 -13.36
C ILE A 69 4.63 1.62 -12.84
N PHE A 70 4.51 1.57 -11.51
CA PHE A 70 3.25 1.41 -10.80
C PHE A 70 2.68 2.79 -10.45
N GLU A 71 1.36 2.92 -10.56
CA GLU A 71 0.65 4.05 -9.97
C GLU A 71 0.43 3.78 -8.49
N CYS A 72 0.83 4.73 -7.66
CA CYS A 72 0.68 4.70 -6.23
C CYS A 72 -0.10 5.92 -5.74
N SER A 73 -0.67 5.80 -4.55
CA SER A 73 -1.37 6.90 -3.90
C SER A 73 -1.08 7.01 -2.42
N ALA A 74 -1.15 8.20 -1.85
CA ALA A 74 -1.05 8.41 -0.41
C ALA A 74 -2.09 9.43 0.08
N ARG A 75 -2.56 9.27 1.32
CA ARG A 75 -3.38 10.28 2.01
C ARG A 75 -2.92 10.45 3.44
N PRO A 76 -2.95 11.68 4.00
CA PRO A 76 -2.62 11.91 5.40
C PRO A 76 -3.77 11.57 6.36
N SER A 77 -5.02 11.52 5.88
CA SER A 77 -6.20 11.23 6.73
C SER A 77 -7.32 10.47 5.98
N PRO A 78 -7.66 9.23 6.40
CA PRO A 78 -6.82 8.40 7.27
C PRO A 78 -5.42 8.21 6.66
N PRO A 79 -4.37 7.97 7.47
CA PRO A 79 -3.02 7.79 6.94
C PRO A 79 -2.92 6.49 6.16
N GLY A 80 -2.34 6.55 4.96
CA GLY A 80 -2.06 5.35 4.19
C GLY A 80 -1.41 5.59 2.84
N VAL A 81 -0.78 4.55 2.31
CA VAL A 81 -0.13 4.50 1.00
C VAL A 81 -0.59 3.25 0.26
N ALA A 82 -0.96 3.37 -1.01
CA ALA A 82 -1.37 2.26 -1.84
C ALA A 82 -0.50 2.12 -3.09
N ILE A 83 -0.33 0.88 -3.55
CA ILE A 83 0.23 0.51 -4.86
C ILE A 83 -0.87 -0.21 -5.65
N LYS A 84 -1.10 0.20 -6.90
CA LYS A 84 -2.20 -0.32 -7.73
C LYS A 84 -1.70 -1.32 -8.75
N GLU A 85 -2.57 -2.24 -9.15
CA GLU A 85 -2.29 -3.27 -10.16
C GLU A 85 -0.99 -4.05 -9.85
N ALA A 86 -0.75 -4.34 -8.58
CA ALA A 86 0.46 -5.02 -8.10
C ALA A 86 0.17 -6.49 -7.81
N THR A 87 1.16 -7.36 -8.01
CA THR A 87 1.15 -8.72 -7.46
C THR A 87 1.59 -8.70 -5.99
N SER A 88 1.42 -9.82 -5.28
CA SER A 88 1.96 -10.00 -3.91
C SER A 88 3.46 -9.73 -3.84
N ALA A 89 4.23 -10.11 -4.86
CA ALA A 89 5.67 -9.87 -4.92
C ALA A 89 6.02 -8.38 -5.07
N ASP A 90 5.28 -7.67 -5.92
CA ASP A 90 5.43 -6.22 -6.11
C ASP A 90 5.09 -5.47 -4.82
N ALA A 91 3.96 -5.83 -4.20
CA ALA A 91 3.50 -5.28 -2.94
C ALA A 91 4.51 -5.50 -1.80
N ALA A 92 5.11 -6.70 -1.71
CA ALA A 92 6.12 -7.02 -0.72
C ALA A 92 7.41 -6.20 -0.91
N THR A 93 7.81 -5.98 -2.16
CA THR A 93 8.97 -5.13 -2.47
C THR A 93 8.68 -3.66 -2.13
N PHE A 94 7.47 -3.19 -2.45
CA PHE A 94 7.01 -1.84 -2.13
C PHE A 94 6.96 -1.58 -0.62
N VAL A 95 6.33 -2.46 0.16
CA VAL A 95 6.19 -2.30 1.61
C VAL A 95 7.54 -2.38 2.32
N THR A 96 8.47 -3.19 1.81
CA THR A 96 9.85 -3.26 2.32
C THR A 96 10.55 -1.91 2.15
N TRP A 97 10.39 -1.26 0.99
CA TRP A 97 10.91 0.09 0.78
C TRP A 97 10.25 1.11 1.71
N LEU A 98 8.91 1.10 1.81
CA LEU A 98 8.17 1.99 2.71
C LEU A 98 8.68 1.88 4.14
N ARG A 99 8.83 0.67 4.67
CA ARG A 99 9.38 0.44 6.01
C ARG A 99 10.78 1.01 6.20
N SER A 100 11.62 0.92 5.18
CA SER A 100 13.01 1.36 5.28
C SER A 100 13.21 2.88 5.18
N ARG A 101 12.21 3.63 4.70
CA ARG A 101 12.37 5.04 4.33
C ARG A 101 11.28 5.99 4.82
N VAL A 102 10.07 5.50 5.01
CA VAL A 102 8.88 6.34 5.21
C VAL A 102 8.20 6.03 6.54
N VAL A 103 8.06 4.74 6.88
CA VAL A 103 7.40 4.31 8.11
C VAL A 103 8.35 4.50 9.29
N PRO A 104 7.91 5.11 10.41
CA PRO A 104 8.72 5.20 11.62
C PRO A 104 9.18 3.80 12.10
N THR A 105 10.41 3.69 12.61
CA THR A 105 11.05 2.39 12.91
C THR A 105 10.26 1.47 13.84
N GLU A 106 9.51 2.04 14.79
CA GLU A 106 8.71 1.30 15.78
C GLU A 106 7.21 1.29 15.44
N ALA A 107 6.79 1.89 14.32
CA ALA A 107 5.38 1.95 13.97
C ALA A 107 4.88 0.61 13.42
N SER A 108 3.65 0.27 13.81
CA SER A 108 2.90 -0.82 13.20
C SER A 108 2.61 -0.50 11.73
N LEU A 109 2.39 -1.55 10.95
CA LEU A 109 1.92 -1.45 9.58
C LEU A 109 0.93 -2.58 9.36
N THR A 110 -0.25 -2.21 8.89
CA THR A 110 -1.30 -3.12 8.45
C THR A 110 -1.46 -2.99 6.93
N PHE A 111 -2.14 -3.94 6.31
CA PHE A 111 -2.50 -3.84 4.91
C PHE A 111 -3.97 -4.18 4.62
N ASN A 112 -4.41 -3.73 3.44
CA ASN A 112 -5.75 -3.89 2.86
C ASN A 112 -6.88 -3.28 3.70
N THR A 113 -6.61 -2.09 4.24
CA THR A 113 -7.57 -1.31 5.05
C THR A 113 -8.39 -0.35 4.19
N GLU A 114 -9.72 -0.37 4.32
CA GLU A 114 -10.77 0.64 3.99
C GLU A 114 -10.78 1.38 2.63
N TRP A 115 -9.72 1.40 1.81
CA TRP A 115 -9.67 2.06 0.49
C TRP A 115 -9.68 1.08 -0.68
N GLY A 116 -9.45 -0.21 -0.39
CA GLY A 116 -9.49 -1.31 -1.35
C GLY A 116 -10.88 -1.95 -1.46
N LEU A 117 -10.99 -2.93 -2.37
CA LEU A 117 -12.19 -3.73 -2.66
C LEU A 117 -12.74 -4.56 -1.48
N GLU A 118 -12.19 -4.37 -0.28
CA GLU A 118 -12.20 -5.32 0.84
C GLU A 118 -12.70 -4.64 2.13
N GLU A 119 -13.66 -3.71 2.05
CA GLU A 119 -14.27 -3.05 3.24
C GLU A 119 -14.78 -4.04 4.30
N ASP A 120 -15.04 -5.31 3.93
CA ASP A 120 -15.56 -6.36 4.81
C ASP A 120 -14.50 -7.36 5.33
N ILE A 121 -13.21 -7.17 5.01
CA ILE A 121 -12.15 -8.13 5.37
C ILE A 121 -11.28 -7.54 6.50
N PRO A 122 -10.97 -8.33 7.56
CA PRO A 122 -10.21 -7.82 8.68
C PRO A 122 -8.78 -7.43 8.29
N ASP A 123 -8.34 -6.28 8.81
CA ASP A 123 -6.96 -5.79 8.70
C ASP A 123 -5.97 -6.88 9.14
N GLN A 124 -4.88 -7.05 8.37
CA GLN A 124 -3.81 -7.97 8.72
C GLN A 124 -2.52 -7.21 9.08
N GLU A 125 -1.91 -7.62 10.19
CA GLU A 125 -0.68 -7.03 10.72
C GLU A 125 0.55 -7.53 9.94
N LEU A 126 1.40 -6.61 9.50
CA LEU A 126 2.65 -6.89 8.78
C LEU A 126 3.90 -6.62 9.64
N SER A 127 3.75 -6.41 10.95
CA SER A 127 4.85 -6.03 11.84
C SER A 127 6.00 -7.04 11.74
N HIS A 128 7.18 -6.55 11.33
CA HIS A 128 8.43 -7.31 11.25
C HIS A 128 8.47 -8.53 10.31
N ALA A 129 7.52 -8.68 9.38
CA ALA A 129 7.56 -9.73 8.36
C ALA A 129 8.77 -9.55 7.43
N SER A 130 9.49 -10.65 7.13
CA SER A 130 10.46 -10.63 6.04
C SER A 130 9.74 -10.48 4.69
N PRO A 131 10.41 -10.08 3.60
CA PRO A 131 9.76 -9.96 2.29
C PRO A 131 9.04 -11.24 1.85
N SER A 132 9.61 -12.41 2.14
CA SER A 132 8.96 -13.70 1.84
C SER A 132 7.73 -13.96 2.70
N ASP A 133 7.76 -13.56 3.98
CA ASP A 133 6.61 -13.71 4.87
C ASP A 133 5.47 -12.78 4.42
N ALA A 134 5.81 -11.55 3.99
CA ALA A 134 4.83 -10.61 3.44
C ALA A 134 4.16 -11.16 2.18
N VAL A 135 4.93 -11.73 1.23
CA VAL A 135 4.35 -12.38 0.05
C VAL A 135 3.39 -13.50 0.44
N HIS A 136 3.80 -14.37 1.38
CA HIS A 136 2.97 -15.47 1.81
C HIS A 136 1.65 -14.99 2.43
N LEU A 137 1.74 -13.99 3.31
CA LEU A 137 0.58 -13.36 3.95
C LEU A 137 -0.39 -12.75 2.93
N PHE A 138 0.13 -12.05 1.92
CA PHE A 138 -0.68 -11.47 0.84
C PHE A 138 -1.39 -12.55 0.01
N GLU A 139 -0.68 -13.63 -0.33
CA GLU A 139 -1.29 -14.71 -1.08
C GLU A 139 -2.34 -15.48 -0.26
N GLU A 140 -2.11 -15.71 1.03
CA GLU A 140 -3.09 -16.30 1.94
C GLU A 140 -4.35 -15.42 2.02
N HIS A 141 -4.17 -14.12 2.23
CA HIS A 141 -5.26 -13.16 2.25
C HIS A 141 -6.07 -13.19 0.94
N LEU A 142 -5.40 -13.12 -0.22
CA LEU A 142 -6.08 -13.19 -1.52
C LEU A 142 -6.84 -14.50 -1.73
N ARG A 143 -6.33 -15.63 -1.23
CA ARG A 143 -7.06 -16.91 -1.30
C ARG A 143 -8.35 -16.86 -0.51
N GLU A 144 -8.35 -16.26 0.69
CA GLU A 144 -9.56 -16.08 1.50
C GLU A 144 -10.59 -15.22 0.75
N VAL A 145 -10.17 -14.08 0.20
CA VAL A 145 -11.04 -13.14 -0.54
C VAL A 145 -11.67 -13.78 -1.77
N VAL A 146 -10.85 -14.43 -2.58
CA VAL A 146 -11.27 -15.06 -3.83
C VAL A 146 -12.24 -16.20 -3.56
N VAL A 147 -12.05 -16.96 -2.48
CA VAL A 147 -12.99 -18.01 -2.08
C VAL A 147 -14.33 -17.42 -1.62
N THR A 148 -14.33 -16.32 -0.86
CA THR A 148 -15.57 -15.70 -0.37
C THR A 148 -16.41 -15.00 -1.43
N THR A 149 -15.81 -14.65 -2.58
CA THR A 149 -16.52 -13.95 -3.68
C THR A 149 -17.28 -14.91 -4.61
N ASP A 150 -17.05 -16.24 -4.48
CA ASP A 150 -17.68 -17.28 -5.31
C ASP A 150 -18.90 -17.95 -4.62
N GLU A 151 -19.25 -17.54 -3.39
CA GLU A 151 -20.46 -17.98 -2.65
C GLU A 151 -21.67 -17.03 -2.83
#